data_AF-A0A7Y5TZ57-F1
#
_entry.id   AF-A0A7Y5TZ57-F1
#
_cell.length_a   1.000
_cell.length_b   1.000
_cell.length_c   1.000
_cell.angle_alpha   90.00
_cell.angle_beta   90.00
_cell.angle_gamma   90.00
#
_symmetry.space_group_name_H-M   'P 1'
#
loop_
_entity.id
_entity.type
_entity.pdbx_description
1 polymer ?
#
loop_
_entity_poly.entity_id
_entity_poly.type
_entity_poly.pdbx_seq_one_letter_code
_entity_poly.pdbx_strand_id
1 'polypeptide(L)'
;EGQNRGADDYRWSIGNCNVDVMGFGQTFVAKPGNMVGPTKQGMDDLIARDPDARWDTTQNKVISTKYPSPRVVAIPLFDPVYYYNNKMNSRNASLKFVNYLGFFLERMNGNEVVGRITPIGGLRRGGLPAPNGAFPRVIRLVQ
;
A
#
# COMPACT_ATOMS: atom_id res chain seq x y z
N GLU A 1 -11.20 10.76 27.68
CA GLU A 1 -11.20 9.46 26.98
C GLU A 1 -10.69 9.66 25.56
N GLY A 2 -9.43 9.35 25.27
CA GLY A 2 -8.90 9.65 23.94
C GLY A 2 -7.40 9.62 23.87
N GLN A 3 -6.84 8.43 23.69
CA GLN A 3 -5.53 8.19 23.08
C GLN A 3 -5.62 6.79 22.45
N ASN A 4 -5.12 6.62 21.21
CA ASN A 4 -4.90 5.35 20.50
C ASN A 4 -5.84 4.88 19.37
N ARG A 5 -7.03 5.46 19.14
CA ARG A 5 -7.84 5.01 17.97
C ARG A 5 -7.08 5.13 16.64
N GLY A 6 -6.42 6.26 16.37
CA GLY A 6 -5.76 6.46 15.07
C GLY A 6 -4.57 5.55 14.76
N ALA A 7 -3.77 5.18 15.77
CA ALA A 7 -2.59 4.31 15.60
C ALA A 7 -2.99 2.83 15.56
N ASP A 8 -3.96 2.43 16.40
CA ASP A 8 -4.49 1.08 16.42
C ASP A 8 -5.32 0.79 15.18
N ASP A 9 -6.15 1.75 14.72
CA ASP A 9 -6.88 1.65 13.44
C ASP A 9 -5.92 1.53 12.25
N TYR A 10 -4.79 2.25 12.30
CA TYR A 10 -3.76 2.18 11.27
C TYR A 10 -3.05 0.81 11.28
N ARG A 11 -2.62 0.32 12.45
CA ARG A 11 -2.06 -1.03 12.59
C ARG A 11 -3.04 -2.09 12.11
N TRP A 12 -4.30 -2.00 12.53
CA TRP A 12 -5.36 -2.92 12.13
C TRP A 12 -5.55 -2.91 10.61
N SER A 13 -5.52 -1.73 9.97
CA SER A 13 -5.64 -1.60 8.52
C SER A 13 -4.46 -2.16 7.74
N ILE A 14 -3.28 -2.27 8.36
CA ILE A 14 -2.11 -2.94 7.76
C ILE A 14 -2.20 -4.45 7.94
N GLY A 15 -2.52 -4.90 9.16
CA GLY A 15 -2.62 -6.33 9.45
C GLY A 15 -3.84 -6.99 8.80
N ASN A 16 -4.90 -6.25 8.47
CA ASN A 16 -6.16 -6.75 7.93
C ASN A 16 -6.50 -6.11 6.58
N CYS A 17 -7.50 -6.65 5.90
CA CYS A 17 -8.00 -6.06 4.66
C CYS A 17 -8.82 -4.80 4.99
N ASN A 18 -8.31 -3.62 4.64
CA ASN A 18 -9.12 -2.41 4.62
C ASN A 18 -10.08 -2.48 3.41
N VAL A 19 -11.38 -2.50 3.68
CA VAL A 19 -12.44 -2.61 2.65
C VAL A 19 -12.69 -1.30 1.90
N ASP A 20 -12.07 -0.20 2.32
CA ASP A 20 -12.28 1.11 1.74
C ASP A 20 -11.43 1.29 0.47
N VAL A 21 -12.08 1.18 -0.69
CA VAL A 21 -11.44 1.32 -2.00
C VAL A 21 -11.39 2.80 -2.38
N MET A 22 -10.18 3.32 -2.58
CA MET A 22 -9.93 4.70 -2.98
C MET A 22 -10.43 4.95 -4.41
N GLY A 23 -11.18 6.03 -4.60
CA GLY A 23 -11.68 6.42 -5.92
C GLY A 23 -10.60 7.14 -6.74
N PHE A 24 -10.49 6.81 -8.03
CA PHE A 24 -9.60 7.50 -8.97
C PHE A 24 -9.82 9.04 -8.93
N GLY A 25 -8.73 9.79 -8.75
CA GLY A 25 -8.76 11.26 -8.70
C GLY A 25 -9.13 11.86 -7.33
N GLN A 26 -9.52 11.03 -6.36
CA GLN A 26 -9.80 11.48 -4.99
C GLN A 26 -8.53 12.01 -4.31
N THR A 27 -8.68 13.05 -3.49
CA THR A 27 -7.59 13.62 -2.69
C THR A 27 -7.68 13.17 -1.24
N PHE A 28 -6.53 12.85 -0.65
CA PHE A 28 -6.38 12.43 0.73
C PHE A 28 -5.36 13.33 1.44
N VAL A 29 -5.65 13.74 2.67
CA VAL A 29 -4.70 14.52 3.48
C VAL A 29 -3.80 13.54 4.24
N ALA A 30 -2.48 13.71 4.11
CA ALA A 30 -1.53 12.94 4.90
C ALA A 30 -1.72 13.25 6.39
N LYS A 31 -1.95 12.23 7.22
CA LYS A 31 -2.04 12.42 8.68
C LYS A 31 -0.65 12.71 9.25
N PRO A 32 -0.48 13.79 10.06
CA PRO A 32 0.78 14.02 10.76
C PRO A 32 0.94 13.02 11.92
N GLY A 33 2.13 12.41 12.07
CA GLY A 33 2.44 11.52 13.19
C GLY A 33 3.63 10.59 12.93
N ASN A 34 4.30 10.13 14.00
CA ASN A 34 5.35 9.12 13.91
C ASN A 34 4.71 7.72 13.81
N MET A 35 4.45 7.27 12.59
CA MET A 35 3.77 6.00 12.34
C MET A 35 4.71 4.78 12.34
N VAL A 36 6.02 4.96 12.62
CA VAL A 36 7.03 3.89 12.49
C VAL A 36 6.70 2.66 13.34
N GLY A 37 6.33 2.84 14.61
CA GLY A 37 6.01 1.73 15.52
C GLY A 37 4.77 0.92 15.07
N PRO A 38 3.62 1.57 14.87
CA PRO A 38 2.42 0.93 14.30
C PRO A 38 2.65 0.26 12.94
N THR A 39 3.49 0.87 12.08
CA THR A 39 3.87 0.26 10.79
C THR A 39 4.59 -1.06 11.01
N LYS A 40 5.65 -1.08 11.83
CA LYS A 40 6.42 -2.31 12.09
C LYS A 40 5.52 -3.42 12.62
N GLN A 41 4.71 -3.12 13.64
CA GLN A 41 3.81 -4.12 14.23
C GLN A 41 2.80 -4.65 13.22
N GLY A 42 2.19 -3.78 12.41
CA GLY A 42 1.26 -4.20 11.37
C GLY A 42 1.91 -5.07 10.30
N MET A 43 3.15 -4.76 9.90
CA MET A 43 3.90 -5.57 8.95
C MET A 43 4.29 -6.93 9.53
N ASP A 44 4.73 -6.98 10.79
CA ASP A 44 5.03 -8.22 11.49
C ASP A 44 3.76 -9.11 11.60
N ASP A 45 2.61 -8.50 11.94
CA ASP A 45 1.31 -9.19 11.99
C ASP A 45 0.92 -9.75 10.60
N LEU A 46 1.20 -9.00 9.52
CA LEU A 46 0.90 -9.41 8.14
C LEU A 46 1.83 -10.54 7.65
N ILE A 47 3.11 -10.49 8.01
CA ILE A 47 4.08 -11.56 7.72
C ILE A 47 3.69 -12.85 8.45
N ALA A 48 3.31 -12.74 9.73
CA ALA A 48 2.90 -13.87 10.56
C ALA A 48 1.64 -14.59 10.02
N ARG A 49 0.82 -13.92 9.20
CA ARG A 49 -0.33 -14.55 8.55
C ARG A 49 0.07 -15.52 7.44
N ASP A 50 1.25 -15.41 6.86
CA ASP A 50 1.71 -16.33 5.83
C ASP A 50 3.25 -16.43 5.88
N PRO A 51 3.79 -17.07 6.94
CA PRO A 51 5.21 -17.04 7.23
C PRO A 51 6.04 -17.75 6.14
N ASP A 52 5.46 -18.76 5.49
CA ASP A 52 6.13 -19.57 4.46
C ASP A 52 6.03 -18.96 3.04
N ALA A 53 5.29 -17.86 2.90
CA ALA A 53 5.23 -17.14 1.63
C ALA A 53 6.62 -16.63 1.27
N ARG A 54 7.04 -16.93 0.04
CA ARG A 54 8.33 -16.48 -0.49
C ARG A 54 8.24 -16.20 -1.97
N TRP A 55 9.19 -15.42 -2.45
CA TRP A 55 9.35 -15.20 -3.88
C TRP A 55 10.09 -16.37 -4.52
N ASP A 56 9.55 -16.91 -5.61
CA ASP A 56 10.26 -17.80 -6.52
C ASP A 56 10.91 -16.98 -7.63
N THR A 57 12.24 -16.92 -7.62
CA THR A 57 13.04 -16.20 -8.62
C THR A 57 13.04 -16.88 -9.99
N THR A 58 12.82 -18.19 -10.04
CA THR A 58 12.78 -18.95 -11.28
C THR A 58 11.44 -18.75 -11.99
N GLN A 59 10.34 -18.73 -11.24
CA GLN A 59 8.99 -18.56 -11.78
C GLN A 59 8.47 -17.12 -11.74
N ASN A 60 9.21 -16.19 -11.13
CA ASN A 60 8.84 -14.79 -10.92
C ASN A 60 7.44 -14.61 -10.31
N LYS A 61 7.15 -15.37 -9.25
CA LYS A 61 5.86 -15.32 -8.56
C LYS A 61 6.00 -15.62 -7.07
N VAL A 62 4.95 -15.30 -6.32
CA VAL A 62 4.82 -15.70 -4.92
C VAL A 62 4.44 -17.18 -4.84
N ILE A 63 5.19 -17.95 -4.06
CA ILE A 63 4.78 -19.29 -3.63
C ILE A 63 4.25 -19.18 -2.21
N SER A 64 3.02 -19.65 -2.03
CA SER A 64 2.35 -19.77 -0.73
C SER A 64 1.36 -20.93 -0.79
N THR A 65 1.02 -21.47 0.38
CA THR A 65 -0.11 -22.39 0.56
C THR A 65 -1.46 -21.67 0.56
N LYS A 66 -1.47 -20.33 0.57
CA LYS A 66 -2.64 -19.45 0.52
C LYS A 66 -2.77 -18.77 -0.84
N TYR A 67 -3.99 -18.66 -1.37
CA TYR A 67 -4.26 -18.06 -2.67
C TYR A 67 -5.44 -17.07 -2.63
N PRO A 68 -5.21 -15.76 -2.83
CA PRO A 68 -3.90 -15.10 -2.84
C PRO A 68 -3.24 -15.12 -1.45
N SER A 69 -1.91 -15.02 -1.40
CA SER A 69 -1.20 -14.82 -0.13
C SER A 69 -1.64 -13.49 0.49
N PRO A 70 -1.91 -13.41 1.81
CA PRO A 70 -2.22 -12.14 2.47
C PRO A 70 -1.04 -11.15 2.43
N ARG A 71 0.17 -11.62 2.13
CA ARG A 71 1.36 -10.78 1.97
C ARG A 71 1.45 -10.12 0.58
N VAL A 72 0.52 -10.43 -0.34
CA VAL A 72 0.32 -9.68 -1.58
C VAL A 72 -0.74 -8.62 -1.32
N VAL A 73 -0.29 -7.36 -1.22
CA VAL A 73 -1.14 -6.21 -0.89
C VAL A 73 -1.22 -5.23 -2.05
N ALA A 74 -2.28 -4.44 -2.07
CA ALA A 74 -2.40 -3.32 -2.99
C ALA A 74 -1.92 -2.03 -2.32
N ILE A 75 -0.93 -1.39 -2.91
CA ILE A 75 -0.41 -0.09 -2.48
C ILE A 75 -1.04 1.01 -3.34
N PRO A 76 -1.71 2.01 -2.74
CA PRO A 76 -2.20 3.16 -3.49
C PRO A 76 -1.05 4.04 -3.98
N LEU A 77 -1.13 4.46 -5.24
CA LEU A 77 -0.21 5.39 -5.90
C LEU A 77 -0.85 6.78 -5.97
N PHE A 78 -0.02 7.81 -5.82
CA PHE A 78 -0.44 9.20 -5.94
C PHE A 78 0.18 9.88 -7.18
N ASP A 79 -0.47 10.94 -7.65
CA ASP A 79 0.03 11.80 -8.74
C ASP A 79 1.27 12.59 -8.29
N PRO A 80 2.47 12.29 -8.80
CA PRO A 80 3.70 12.95 -8.37
C PRO A 80 3.79 14.40 -8.85
N VAL A 81 3.16 14.73 -9.99
CA VAL A 81 3.12 16.10 -10.51
C VAL A 81 2.22 16.96 -9.63
N TYR A 82 1.05 16.42 -9.26
CA TYR A 82 0.16 17.08 -8.30
C TYR A 82 0.85 17.30 -6.95
N TYR A 83 1.56 16.29 -6.43
CA TYR A 83 2.30 16.37 -5.17
C TYR A 83 3.39 17.46 -5.21
N TYR A 84 4.24 17.43 -6.23
CA TYR A 84 5.35 18.38 -6.39
C TYR A 84 4.85 19.82 -6.55
N ASN A 85 3.87 20.05 -7.44
CA ASN A 85 3.42 21.39 -7.78
C ASN A 85 2.59 22.05 -6.67
N ASN A 86 1.85 21.28 -5.86
CA ASN A 86 0.87 21.86 -4.94
C ASN A 86 1.24 21.74 -3.45
N LYS A 87 2.16 20.84 -3.06
CA LYS A 87 2.14 20.33 -1.69
C LYS A 87 3.47 19.92 -1.05
N MET A 88 4.61 19.90 -1.75
CA MET A 88 5.90 19.51 -1.14
C MET A 88 6.27 20.35 0.10
N ASN A 89 5.74 21.57 0.22
CA ASN A 89 6.05 22.51 1.31
C ASN A 89 4.88 22.78 2.29
N SER A 90 3.76 22.06 2.20
CA SER A 90 2.59 22.33 3.07
C SER A 90 2.40 21.22 4.12
N ARG A 91 2.22 21.61 5.39
CA ARG A 91 1.93 20.70 6.52
C ARG A 91 0.70 19.80 6.30
N ASN A 92 -0.16 20.16 5.33
CA ASN A 92 -1.34 19.41 4.90
C ASN A 92 -1.20 18.96 3.45
N ALA A 93 -0.08 18.30 3.10
CA ALA A 93 0.14 17.77 1.77
C ALA A 93 -1.03 16.83 1.39
N SER A 94 -1.79 17.21 0.35
CA SER A 94 -2.84 16.37 -0.21
C SER A 94 -2.23 15.45 -1.28
N LEU A 95 -2.52 14.17 -1.18
CA LEU A 95 -2.14 13.15 -2.15
C LEU A 95 -3.35 12.88 -3.05
N LYS A 96 -3.20 13.05 -4.36
CA LYS A 96 -4.24 12.69 -5.34
C LYS A 96 -4.03 11.25 -5.75
N PHE A 97 -4.96 10.37 -5.40
CA PHE A 97 -4.91 8.96 -5.77
C PHE A 97 -5.10 8.78 -7.27
N VAL A 98 -4.24 7.97 -7.89
CA VAL A 98 -4.28 7.72 -9.35
C VAL A 98 -4.35 6.25 -9.70
N ASN A 99 -3.91 5.35 -8.82
CA ASN A 99 -3.90 3.92 -9.12
C ASN A 99 -3.55 3.04 -7.92
N TYR A 100 -3.62 1.72 -8.10
CA TYR A 100 -3.02 0.72 -7.21
C TYR A 100 -1.82 0.02 -7.86
N LEU A 101 -0.91 -0.44 -7.02
CA LEU A 101 0.21 -1.30 -7.38
C LEU A 101 0.18 -2.55 -6.52
N GLY A 102 0.48 -3.70 -7.12
CA GLY A 102 0.65 -4.94 -6.37
C GLY A 102 2.01 -4.98 -5.71
N PHE A 103 2.05 -5.38 -4.44
CA PHE A 103 3.29 -5.51 -3.70
C PHE A 103 3.28 -6.77 -2.84
N PHE A 104 4.26 -7.62 -3.06
CA PHE A 104 4.54 -8.75 -2.19
C PHE A 104 5.51 -8.33 -1.09
N LEU A 105 5.05 -8.40 0.15
CA LEU A 105 5.82 -8.15 1.35
C LEU A 105 6.76 -9.32 1.65
N GLU A 106 8.07 -9.15 1.53
CA GLU A 106 9.07 -10.20 1.79
C GLU A 106 9.52 -10.25 3.25
N ARG A 107 9.85 -9.10 3.84
CA ARG A 107 10.33 -9.01 5.22
C ARG A 107 10.40 -7.56 5.70
N MET A 108 10.55 -7.41 7.01
CA MET A 108 11.12 -6.22 7.62
C MET A 108 12.65 -6.30 7.62
N ASN A 109 13.33 -5.19 7.34
CA ASN A 109 14.75 -4.99 7.54
C ASN A 109 14.97 -3.77 8.44
N GLY A 110 15.02 -3.99 9.75
CA GLY A 110 14.98 -2.89 10.73
C GLY A 110 13.64 -2.13 10.62
N ASN A 111 13.72 -0.85 10.24
CA ASN A 111 12.54 0.01 10.02
C ASN A 111 12.09 0.05 8.55
N GLU A 112 12.74 -0.71 7.67
CA GLU A 112 12.43 -0.74 6.24
C GLU A 112 11.56 -1.95 5.89
N VAL A 113 10.65 -1.73 4.95
CA VAL A 113 9.84 -2.79 4.34
C VAL A 113 10.52 -3.23 3.05
N VAL A 114 10.89 -4.51 2.95
CA VAL A 114 11.45 -5.09 1.73
C VAL A 114 10.37 -5.93 1.04
N GLY A 115 10.24 -5.77 -0.27
CA GLY A 115 9.30 -6.54 -1.06
C GLY A 115 9.44 -6.31 -2.55
N ARG A 116 8.52 -6.89 -3.33
CA ARG A 116 8.55 -6.90 -4.79
C ARG A 116 7.26 -6.37 -5.36
N ILE A 117 7.38 -5.64 -6.46
CA ILE A 117 6.22 -5.29 -7.27
C ILE A 117 5.69 -6.56 -7.90
N THR A 118 4.40 -6.81 -7.74
CA THR A 118 3.69 -7.93 -8.35
C THR A 118 2.55 -7.41 -9.23
N PRO A 119 2.15 -8.16 -10.26
CA PRO A 119 0.86 -7.91 -10.87
C PRO A 119 -0.21 -8.14 -9.78
N ILE A 120 -1.13 -7.19 -9.65
CA ILE A 120 -2.43 -7.41 -9.01
C ILE A 120 -3.49 -7.25 -10.09
N GLY A 121 -4.58 -8.00 -9.98
CA GLY A 121 -5.81 -7.58 -10.64
C GLY A 121 -6.13 -6.17 -10.15
N GLY A 122 -6.31 -5.21 -11.06
CA GLY A 122 -6.61 -3.83 -10.67
C GLY A 122 -7.80 -3.79 -9.72
N LEU A 123 -7.64 -3.14 -8.57
CA LEU A 123 -8.73 -2.96 -7.60
C LEU A 123 -9.54 -1.73 -8.01
N ARG A 124 -10.79 -1.93 -8.40
CA ARG A 124 -11.73 -0.83 -8.68
C ARG A 124 -13.07 -1.14 -8.05
N ARG A 125 -13.66 -0.13 -7.42
CA ARG A 125 -15.04 -0.18 -6.94
C ARG A 125 -16.00 -0.06 -8.13
N GLY A 126 -16.69 -1.15 -8.47
CA GLY A 126 -17.72 -1.21 -9.51
C GLY A 126 -17.22 -1.68 -10.89
N GLY A 127 -18.12 -2.30 -11.67
CA GLY A 127 -17.83 -3.03 -12.92
C GLY A 127 -17.76 -2.19 -14.21
N LEU A 128 -17.43 -0.90 -14.13
CA LEU A 128 -17.25 -0.08 -15.34
C LEU A 128 -15.87 -0.34 -15.98
N PRO A 129 -15.72 -0.20 -17.31
CA PRO A 129 -14.43 -0.38 -18.01
C PRO A 129 -13.34 0.49 -17.39
N ALA A 130 -12.18 -0.09 -17.10
CA ALA A 130 -11.04 0.61 -16.50
C ALA A 130 -10.73 1.91 -17.28
N PRO A 131 -10.53 3.06 -16.60
CA PRO A 131 -10.21 4.29 -17.31
C PRO A 131 -8.86 4.17 -18.02
N ASN A 132 -8.71 4.86 -19.15
CA ASN A 132 -7.42 5.00 -19.82
C ASN A 132 -6.39 5.57 -18.83
N GLY A 133 -5.29 4.84 -18.59
CA GLY A 133 -4.25 5.21 -17.62
C GLY A 133 -4.32 4.49 -16.27
N ALA A 134 -5.28 3.57 -16.06
CA ALA A 134 -5.37 2.74 -14.85
C ALA A 134 -4.29 1.65 -14.75
N PHE A 135 -3.35 1.55 -15.70
CA PHE A 135 -2.12 0.80 -15.52
C PHE A 135 -0.96 1.77 -15.29
N PRO A 136 -0.16 1.59 -14.22
CA PRO A 136 1.02 2.40 -14.04
C PRO A 136 2.00 2.13 -15.19
N ARG A 137 2.30 3.17 -15.98
CA ARG A 137 3.28 3.08 -17.09
C ARG A 137 4.71 3.34 -16.60
N VAL A 138 4.84 4.21 -15.60
CA VAL A 138 6.11 4.59 -14.98
C VAL A 138 5.86 4.75 -13.48
N ILE A 139 6.73 4.17 -12.67
CA ILE A 139 6.74 4.34 -11.22
C ILE A 139 7.97 5.16 -10.87
N ARG A 140 7.78 6.30 -10.21
CA ARG A 140 8.87 7.12 -9.69
C ARG A 140 8.84 7.05 -8.17
N LEU A 141 9.95 6.61 -7.58
CA LEU A 141 10.19 6.78 -6.16
C LEU A 141 10.51 8.24 -5.89
N VAL A 142 9.80 8.84 -4.94
CA VAL A 142 10.07 10.21 -4.47
C VAL A 142 10.96 10.09 -3.24
N GLN A 143 12.08 10.81 -3.24
CA GLN A 143 12.95 10.96 -2.06
C GLN A 143 12.55 12.20 -1.27
#